data_AF-A0A356K6N7-F1
#
_entry.id   AF-A0A356K6N7-F1
#
_cell.length_a   1.000
_cell.length_b   1.000
_cell.length_c   1.000
_cell.angle_alpha   90.00
_cell.angle_beta   90.00
_cell.angle_gamma   90.00
#
_symmetry.space_group_name_H-M   'P 1'
#
loop_
_entity.id
_entity.type
_entity.pdbx_description
1 polymer ?
#
loop_
_entity_poly.entity_id
_entity_poly.type
_entity_poly.pdbx_seq_one_letter_code
_entity_poly.pdbx_strand_id
1 'polypeptide(L)'
;QWTKKLTRAEIMEKLNGGIPAGPVQNMADIFHDPHVASRQMLESCHPGGDNPDITLAANPIKFSDTPTTLYQAPPTLGAHNAEVLEEFGIEVPTEQERR
;
A
#
# COMPACT_ATOMS: atom_id res chain seq x y z
N GLN A 1 22.41 -17.82 -25.94
CA GLN A 1 22.89 -16.53 -25.39
C GLN A 1 22.33 -15.38 -26.23
N TRP A 2 21.02 -15.10 -26.13
CA TRP A 2 20.33 -14.04 -26.88
C TRP A 2 19.90 -12.91 -25.95
N THR A 3 19.23 -13.24 -24.84
CA THR A 3 18.83 -12.28 -23.80
C THR A 3 19.99 -11.52 -23.16
N LYS A 4 21.20 -12.11 -23.08
CA LYS A 4 22.39 -11.40 -22.53
C LYS A 4 22.92 -10.27 -23.41
N LYS A 5 22.54 -10.22 -24.69
CA LYS A 5 23.05 -9.24 -25.66
C LYS A 5 22.15 -8.01 -25.79
N LEU A 6 20.98 -8.03 -25.16
CA LEU A 6 19.95 -7.02 -25.29
C LEU A 6 19.60 -6.48 -23.90
N THR A 7 19.21 -5.21 -23.86
CA THR A 7 18.66 -4.61 -22.66
C THR A 7 17.26 -5.14 -22.37
N ARG A 8 16.81 -4.98 -21.12
CA ARG A 8 15.46 -5.32 -20.68
C ARG A 8 14.39 -4.74 -21.60
N ALA A 9 14.50 -3.46 -21.95
CA ALA A 9 13.55 -2.74 -22.79
C ALA A 9 13.50 -3.32 -24.22
N GLU A 10 14.67 -3.57 -24.83
CA GLU A 10 14.74 -4.15 -26.18
C GLU A 10 14.16 -5.57 -26.24
N ILE A 11 14.33 -6.36 -25.18
CA ILE A 11 13.73 -7.70 -25.11
C ILE A 11 12.22 -7.59 -25.05
N MET A 12 11.67 -6.72 -24.19
CA MET A 12 10.22 -6.55 -24.06
C MET A 12 9.59 -6.10 -25.37
N GLU A 13 10.22 -5.16 -26.08
CA GLU A 13 9.75 -4.70 -27.39
C GLU A 13 9.75 -5.84 -28.42
N LYS A 14 10.79 -6.68 -28.47
CA LYS A 14 10.88 -7.81 -29.41
C LYS A 14 9.91 -8.94 -29.11
N LEU A 15 9.49 -9.10 -27.86
CA LEU A 15 8.55 -10.16 -27.44
C LEU A 15 7.09 -9.70 -27.46
N ASN A 16 6.86 -8.39 -27.61
CA ASN A 16 5.54 -7.79 -27.56
C ASN A 16 4.58 -8.43 -28.58
N GLY A 17 3.35 -8.72 -28.16
CA GLY A 17 2.27 -9.24 -29.02
C GLY A 17 2.37 -10.71 -29.45
N GLY A 18 3.52 -11.38 -29.25
CA GLY A 18 3.69 -12.78 -29.62
C GLY A 18 3.87 -13.74 -28.44
N ILE A 19 4.45 -13.25 -27.34
CA ILE A 19 4.77 -14.06 -26.16
C ILE A 19 4.38 -13.27 -24.91
N PRO A 20 3.61 -13.86 -23.97
CA PRO A 20 3.32 -13.22 -22.69
C PRO A 20 4.60 -13.14 -21.86
N ALA A 21 5.21 -11.96 -21.85
CA ALA A 21 6.40 -11.66 -21.08
C ALA A 21 6.26 -10.28 -20.43
N GLY A 22 6.78 -10.15 -19.21
CA GLY A 22 6.87 -8.88 -18.50
C GLY A 22 8.26 -8.74 -17.85
N PRO A 23 8.76 -7.51 -17.70
CA PRO A 23 10.03 -7.29 -17.02
C PRO A 23 9.90 -7.61 -15.53
N VAL A 24 10.98 -8.11 -14.93
CA VAL A 24 11.08 -8.11 -13.47
C VAL A 24 11.21 -6.65 -13.02
N GLN A 25 10.22 -6.18 -12.26
CA GLN A 25 10.13 -4.81 -11.77
C GLN A 25 10.79 -4.68 -10.39
N ASN A 26 11.48 -3.57 -10.16
CA ASN A 26 11.88 -3.14 -8.82
C ASN A 26 10.87 -2.12 -8.26
N MET A 27 11.08 -1.65 -7.03
CA MET A 27 10.14 -0.72 -6.40
C MET A 27 10.02 0.62 -7.16
N ALA A 28 11.13 1.16 -7.67
CA ALA A 28 11.09 2.41 -8.44
C ALA A 28 10.33 2.25 -9.75
N ASP A 29 10.43 1.08 -10.42
CA ASP A 29 9.63 0.80 -11.62
C ASP A 29 8.13 0.84 -11.27
N ILE A 30 7.71 0.23 -10.14
CA ILE A 30 6.31 0.20 -9.68
C ILE A 30 5.75 1.61 -9.45
N PHE A 31 6.52 2.50 -8.81
CA PHE A 31 6.08 3.89 -8.56
C PHE A 31 5.88 4.70 -9.85
N HIS A 32 6.58 4.34 -10.94
CA HIS A 32 6.48 5.03 -12.23
C HIS A 32 5.64 4.25 -13.26
N ASP A 33 5.05 3.11 -12.88
CA ASP A 33 4.31 2.25 -13.79
C ASP A 33 2.95 2.89 -14.14
N PRO A 34 2.66 3.16 -15.42
CA PRO A 34 1.41 3.78 -15.84
C PRO A 34 0.16 2.96 -15.48
N HIS A 35 0.28 1.63 -15.43
CA HIS A 35 -0.81 0.75 -15.05
C HIS A 35 -1.12 0.89 -13.55
N VAL A 36 -0.09 0.89 -12.71
CA VAL A 36 -0.19 1.11 -11.26
C VAL A 36 -0.84 2.46 -10.96
N ALA A 37 -0.42 3.51 -11.66
CA ALA A 37 -0.98 4.86 -11.52
C ALA A 37 -2.45 4.91 -11.99
N SER A 38 -2.75 4.39 -13.18
CA SER A 38 -4.11 4.41 -13.75
C SER A 38 -5.14 3.68 -12.89
N ARG A 39 -4.68 2.67 -12.13
CA ARG A 39 -5.51 1.85 -11.26
C ARG A 39 -5.48 2.30 -9.80
N GLN A 40 -4.82 3.41 -9.46
CA GLN A 40 -4.70 3.90 -8.09
C GLN A 40 -4.30 2.77 -7.14
N MET A 41 -3.20 2.09 -7.48
CA MET A 41 -2.70 0.91 -6.75
C MET A 41 -1.76 1.28 -5.59
N LEU A 42 -1.46 2.56 -5.42
CA LEU A 42 -0.65 3.11 -4.35
C LEU A 42 -1.43 4.25 -3.68
N GLU A 43 -1.46 4.25 -2.35
CA GLU A 43 -2.13 5.27 -1.54
C GLU A 43 -1.14 5.85 -0.52
N SER A 44 -1.15 7.17 -0.36
CA SER A 44 -0.35 7.85 0.64
C SER A 44 -1.06 7.85 1.99
N CYS A 45 -0.31 7.62 3.05
CA CYS A 45 -0.80 7.55 4.42
C CYS A 45 0.10 8.39 5.32
N HIS A 46 -0.51 9.15 6.24
CA HIS A 46 0.17 9.82 7.33
C HIS A 46 -0.11 9.07 8.64
N PRO A 47 0.82 8.24 9.16
CA PRO A 47 0.58 7.41 10.34
C PRO A 47 0.42 8.20 11.65
N GLY A 48 0.72 9.50 11.64
CA GLY A 48 0.70 10.35 12.83
C GLY A 48 1.92 10.20 13.74
N GLY A 49 1.99 11.03 14.77
CA GLY A 49 3.16 11.15 15.65
C GLY A 49 4.36 11.73 14.91
N ASP A 50 5.56 11.23 15.22
CA ASP A 50 6.82 11.65 14.59
C ASP A 50 7.18 10.79 13.35
N ASN A 51 6.22 10.02 12.82
CA ASN A 51 6.44 9.15 11.67
C ASN A 51 6.38 9.94 10.35
N PRO A 52 7.24 9.62 9.36
CA PRO A 52 7.14 10.20 8.03
C PRO A 52 5.89 9.70 7.30
N ASP A 53 5.48 10.47 6.28
CA ASP A 53 4.49 10.00 5.31
C ASP A 53 5.00 8.74 4.59
N ILE A 54 4.11 7.78 4.40
CA ILE A 54 4.40 6.52 3.74
C ILE A 54 3.46 6.31 2.56
N THR A 55 3.90 5.49 1.60
CA THR A 55 3.04 4.99 0.53
C THR A 55 2.80 3.51 0.73
N LEU A 56 1.52 3.11 0.70
CA LEU A 56 1.05 1.77 0.92
C LEU A 56 0.48 1.21 -0.38
N ALA A 57 0.45 -0.12 -0.50
CA ALA A 57 -0.31 -0.78 -1.54
C ALA A 57 -1.81 -0.56 -1.26
N ALA A 58 -2.52 0.02 -2.22
CA ALA A 58 -3.96 0.21 -2.14
C ALA A 58 -4.70 -1.11 -2.35
N ASN A 59 -6.02 -1.13 -2.15
CA ASN A 59 -6.83 -2.29 -2.49
C ASN A 59 -6.74 -2.57 -4.01
N PRO A 60 -6.30 -3.78 -4.44
CA PRO A 60 -6.17 -4.11 -5.85
C PRO A 60 -7.53 -4.33 -6.55
N ILE A 61 -8.58 -4.67 -5.79
CA ILE A 61 -9.94 -4.86 -6.27
C ILE A 61 -10.68 -3.53 -6.20
N LYS A 62 -11.24 -3.09 -7.33
CA LYS A 62 -12.00 -1.85 -7.45
C LYS A 62 -13.48 -2.16 -7.57
N PHE A 63 -14.24 -1.79 -6.54
CA PHE A 63 -15.69 -1.92 -6.49
C PHE A 63 -16.32 -0.64 -7.07
N SER A 64 -17.34 -0.78 -7.92
CA SER A 64 -18.06 0.37 -8.50
C SER A 64 -18.96 1.07 -7.49
N ASP A 65 -19.67 0.28 -6.68
CA ASP A 65 -20.75 0.78 -5.82
C ASP A 65 -20.25 1.14 -4.42
N THR A 66 -19.21 0.46 -3.95
CA THR A 66 -18.57 0.68 -2.65
C THR A 66 -17.06 0.87 -2.82
N PRO A 67 -16.61 2.02 -3.36
CA PRO A 67 -15.19 2.28 -3.58
C PRO A 67 -14.38 2.07 -2.29
N THR A 68 -13.27 1.35 -2.42
CA THR A 68 -12.35 1.10 -1.32
C THR A 68 -11.29 2.19 -1.29
N THR A 69 -11.13 2.81 -0.12
CA THR A 69 -10.17 3.88 0.14
C THR A 69 -9.55 3.70 1.52
N LEU A 70 -8.33 4.18 1.73
CA LEU A 70 -7.78 4.37 3.06
C LEU A 70 -8.63 5.40 3.84
N TYR A 71 -9.55 4.90 4.67
CA TYR A 71 -10.48 5.74 5.43
C TYR A 71 -9.88 6.25 6.75
N GLN A 72 -8.86 5.58 7.27
CA GLN A 72 -8.19 5.96 8.51
C GLN A 72 -6.71 5.52 8.45
N ALA A 73 -5.84 6.37 8.99
CA ALA A 73 -4.44 6.03 9.18
C ALA A 73 -4.28 4.90 10.23
N PRO A 74 -3.16 4.14 10.19
CA PRO A 74 -2.85 3.18 11.24
C PRO A 74 -2.88 3.85 12.63
N PRO A 75 -3.57 3.26 13.61
CA PRO A 75 -3.66 3.85 14.94
C PRO A 75 -2.32 3.82 15.66
N THR A 76 -2.06 4.82 16.49
CA THR A 76 -0.97 4.78 17.46
C THR A 76 -1.27 3.77 18.57
N LEU A 77 -0.23 3.42 19.33
CA LEU A 77 -0.39 2.51 20.46
C LEU A 77 -1.41 3.09 21.46
N GLY A 78 -2.51 2.36 21.65
CA GLY A 78 -3.57 2.72 22.58
C GLY A 78 -4.57 3.78 22.09
N ALA A 79 -4.54 4.17 20.80
CA ALA A 79 -5.39 5.21 20.25
C ALA A 79 -6.90 4.99 20.51
N HIS A 80 -7.35 3.74 20.49
CA HIS A 80 -8.76 3.37 20.66
C HIS A 80 -9.05 2.69 22.01
N ASN A 81 -8.12 2.73 22.98
CA ASN A 81 -8.33 2.04 24.26
C ASN A 81 -9.54 2.59 25.02
N ALA A 82 -9.71 3.91 25.05
CA ALA A 82 -10.83 4.53 25.75
C ALA A 82 -12.18 4.18 25.10
N GLU A 83 -12.26 4.33 23.78
CA GLU A 83 -13.44 4.01 22.96
C GLU A 83 -13.89 2.56 23.17
N VAL A 84 -12.96 1.60 23.00
CA VAL A 84 -13.28 0.18 23.11
C VAL A 84 -13.65 -0.21 24.54
N LEU A 85 -12.96 0.30 25.57
CA LEU A 85 -13.31 -0.03 26.97
C LEU A 85 -14.69 0.53 27.37
N GLU A 86 -15.04 1.71 26.88
CA GLU A 86 -16.35 2.33 27.09
C GLU A 86 -17.48 1.49 26.48
N GLU A 87 -17.27 0.89 25.30
CA GLU A 87 -18.26 -0.02 24.67
C GLU A 87 -18.62 -1.22 25.56
N PHE A 88 -17.70 -1.66 26.42
CA PHE A 88 -17.92 -2.76 27.36
C PHE A 88 -18.27 -2.30 28.78
N GLY A 89 -18.40 -0.99 29.02
CA GLY A 89 -18.68 -0.43 30.35
C GLY A 89 -17.52 -0.60 31.34
N ILE A 90 -16.28 -0.70 30.84
CA ILE A 90 -15.07 -0.86 31.64
C ILE A 90 -14.41 0.51 31.80
N GLU A 91 -14.06 0.89 33.03
CA GLU A 91 -13.32 2.13 33.28
C GLU A 91 -11.89 2.04 32.70
N VAL A 92 -11.44 3.12 32.07
CA VAL A 92 -10.09 3.21 31.52
C VAL A 92 -9.08 3.24 32.66
N PRO A 93 -8.17 2.24 32.79
CA PRO A 93 -7.18 2.23 33.86
C PRO A 93 -6.27 3.44 33.75
N THR A 94 -5.98 4.06 34.90
CA THR A 94 -5.06 5.18 34.99
C THR A 94 -3.62 4.73 34.68
N GLU A 95 -2.76 5.66 34.24
CA GLU A 95 -1.35 5.33 33.91
C GLU A 95 -0.57 4.67 35.06
N GLN A 96 -1.00 4.88 36.32
CA GLN A 96 -0.40 4.24 37.48
C GLN A 96 -0.73 2.74 37.59
N GLU A 97 -1.86 2.30 37.03
CA GLU A 97 -2.34 0.91 37.10
C GLU A 97 -1.81 0.04 35.93
N ARG A 98 -1.21 0.66 34.91
CA ARG A 98 -0.67 -0.02 33.71
C ARG A 98 0.80 -0.44 33.84
N ARG A 99 1.46 -0.06 34.94
CA ARG A 99 2.87 -0.39 35.25
C ARG A 99 2.98 -1.59 36.17
#